data_AF-A0A936Y1C1-F1
#
_entry.id   AF-A0A936Y1C1-F1
#
_cell.length_a   1.000
_cell.length_b   1.000
_cell.length_c   1.000
_cell.angle_alpha   90.00
_cell.angle_beta   90.00
_cell.angle_gamma   90.00
#
_symmetry.space_group_name_H-M   'P 1'
#
loop_
_entity.id
_entity.type
_entity.pdbx_description
1 polymer ?
#
loop_
_entity_poly.entity_id
_entity_poly.type
_entity_poly.pdbx_seq_one_letter_code
_entity_poly.pdbx_strand_id
1 'polypeptide(L)'
;MGNTATFTVGATGTGLTYQWQVSTAGCAGPWTNLTNIAPYSNVTTATLTVNPVTQLMSGYAYRCIVSGTCAPFIPPTNVSNCATLTVNANPNIAVNPVGPVCGGVAGINGTALTVTAGAPPVPGNVTANSGTISVPIPDGTGAAATTNLTVAGVPANATITEIKVNMNINHTWVGDVDVNLRAPNLAILNLVGGLDGGTGGNATDNFTNTAFSSLGGSTISGFAAPRTGTFAAEARAGFGPTGFIQTVNTWAGLVPPATPLAANGQWTLAAGDFAGGDVGTITNWSISIDYTTPGSGTQVLSYAWSPLAGLYTNTIATTAYTGTNLSTVYAAPTVQTTYTVTATDVATGCFTNASVLVNYTPPAPTITPSSVTMCLGDPAVKLKATSSSSGTVTVNSGTLALAIPDGPATWPQTLFPGVATPNLAVSGVPAGATITGMSVKLNLTHTYIADMVIVLKAPNGNVFNLDAVINRTGGAGANFVNTVISSAGTTLLSAGAPPYTGTFAPDAAGATFVAAGFTFPWRSYITCRLHTKCSLIQWPLFSA
;
A
#
# COMPACT_ATOMS: atom_id res chain seq x y z
N MET A 1 20.76 -14.36 0.49
CA MET A 1 20.70 -15.83 0.39
C MET A 1 19.32 -16.21 -0.13
N GLY A 2 19.23 -17.16 -1.06
CA GLY A 2 18.00 -17.47 -1.79
C GLY A 2 17.26 -18.68 -1.24
N ASN A 3 15.98 -18.79 -1.59
CA ASN A 3 15.14 -19.96 -1.28
C ASN A 3 15.51 -21.20 -2.12
N THR A 4 16.64 -21.18 -2.84
CA THR A 4 17.01 -22.21 -3.81
C THR A 4 18.43 -22.67 -3.57
N ALA A 5 18.63 -23.99 -3.52
CA ALA A 5 19.94 -24.63 -3.52
C ALA A 5 20.11 -25.46 -4.79
N THR A 6 21.31 -25.43 -5.37
CA THR A 6 21.67 -26.22 -6.55
C THR A 6 22.85 -27.12 -6.25
N PHE A 7 22.74 -28.40 -6.62
CA PHE A 7 23.84 -29.36 -6.54
C PHE A 7 24.18 -29.82 -7.95
N THR A 8 25.46 -29.70 -8.33
CA THR A 8 25.92 -30.09 -9.66
C THR A 8 26.96 -31.19 -9.56
N VAL A 9 26.84 -32.21 -10.41
CA VAL A 9 27.85 -33.27 -10.56
C VAL A 9 28.51 -33.17 -11.93
N GLY A 10 29.84 -33.27 -11.96
CA GLY A 10 30.61 -33.44 -13.19
C GLY A 10 30.83 -34.92 -13.47
N ALA A 11 30.52 -35.38 -14.68
CA ALA A 11 30.77 -36.75 -15.12
C ALA A 11 31.21 -36.77 -16.58
N THR A 12 32.07 -37.73 -16.93
CA THR A 12 32.54 -37.96 -18.30
C THR A 12 32.07 -39.32 -18.80
N GLY A 13 31.73 -39.40 -20.10
CA GLY A 13 31.20 -40.61 -20.71
C GLY A 13 30.21 -40.29 -21.83
N THR A 14 29.68 -41.33 -22.46
CA THR A 14 28.64 -41.22 -23.50
C THR A 14 27.29 -41.70 -22.97
N GLY A 15 26.21 -41.03 -23.40
CA GLY A 15 24.84 -41.40 -23.02
C GLY A 15 24.56 -41.30 -21.51
N LEU A 16 25.11 -40.29 -20.84
CA LEU A 16 25.02 -40.17 -19.39
C LEU A 16 23.56 -40.00 -18.91
N THR A 17 23.22 -40.72 -17.86
CA THR A 17 21.96 -40.62 -17.13
C THR A 17 22.25 -40.37 -15.66
N TYR A 18 21.34 -39.66 -15.00
CA TYR A 18 21.51 -39.20 -13.63
C TYR A 18 20.31 -39.62 -12.80
N GLN A 19 20.54 -39.95 -11.53
CA GLN A 19 19.51 -40.16 -10.53
C GLN A 19 19.98 -39.55 -9.22
N TRP A 20 19.42 -38.40 -8.87
CA TRP A 20 19.67 -37.77 -7.58
C TRP A 20 18.99 -38.55 -6.46
N GLN A 21 19.68 -38.61 -5.32
CA GLN A 21 19.22 -39.23 -4.08
C GLN A 21 19.36 -38.24 -2.93
N VAL A 22 18.46 -38.35 -1.95
CA VAL A 22 18.50 -37.61 -0.69
C VAL A 22 18.64 -38.57 0.50
N SER A 23 19.33 -38.11 1.53
CA SER A 23 19.32 -38.68 2.87
C SER A 23 18.92 -37.59 3.86
N THR A 24 17.92 -37.87 4.69
CA THR A 24 17.49 -36.95 5.76
C THR A 24 18.31 -37.13 7.05
N ALA A 25 19.20 -38.15 7.09
CA ALA A 25 20.07 -38.48 8.22
C ALA A 25 21.56 -38.17 7.93
N GLY A 26 21.83 -37.30 6.97
CA GLY A 26 23.18 -36.92 6.55
C GLY A 26 23.87 -37.98 5.67
N CYS A 27 25.18 -37.83 5.46
CA CYS A 27 25.93 -38.63 4.48
C CYS A 27 26.00 -40.14 4.75
N ALA A 28 25.67 -40.57 5.98
CA ALA A 28 25.62 -41.99 6.33
C ALA A 28 24.46 -42.74 5.66
N GLY A 29 23.47 -42.02 5.13
CA GLY A 29 22.22 -42.59 4.64
C GLY A 29 21.22 -42.86 5.78
N PRO A 30 20.09 -43.54 5.49
CA PRO A 30 19.75 -44.19 4.23
C PRO A 30 19.46 -43.20 3.09
N TRP A 31 19.63 -43.67 1.85
CA TRP A 31 19.46 -42.86 0.65
C TRP A 31 18.20 -43.26 -0.12
N THR A 32 17.42 -42.28 -0.55
CA THR A 32 16.19 -42.46 -1.31
C THR A 32 16.28 -41.74 -2.65
N ASN A 33 15.80 -42.36 -3.74
CA ASN A 33 15.73 -41.72 -5.05
C ASN A 33 14.75 -40.55 -5.03
N LEU A 34 15.18 -39.41 -5.56
CA LEU A 34 14.33 -38.25 -5.75
C LEU A 34 13.48 -38.42 -7.01
N THR A 35 12.27 -37.87 -6.95
CA THR A 35 11.36 -37.67 -8.08
C THR A 35 11.13 -36.17 -8.27
N ASN A 36 10.72 -35.74 -9.48
CA ASN A 36 10.46 -34.33 -9.78
C ASN A 36 9.12 -33.88 -9.15
N ILE A 37 9.10 -33.79 -7.83
CA ILE A 37 8.01 -33.28 -7.01
C ILE A 37 8.60 -32.22 -6.10
N ALA A 38 7.91 -31.09 -5.98
CA ALA A 38 8.33 -29.99 -5.11
C ALA A 38 8.69 -30.52 -3.71
N PRO A 39 9.86 -30.15 -3.16
CA PRO A 39 10.74 -29.05 -3.58
C PRO A 39 11.80 -29.42 -4.64
N TYR A 40 11.81 -30.66 -5.14
CA TYR A 40 12.86 -31.18 -6.01
C TYR A 40 12.50 -31.05 -7.49
N SER A 41 13.46 -30.58 -8.28
CA SER A 41 13.37 -30.52 -9.74
C SER A 41 14.72 -30.83 -10.37
N ASN A 42 14.69 -31.26 -11.64
CA ASN A 42 15.87 -31.66 -12.42
C ASN A 42 16.61 -32.88 -11.82
N VAL A 43 15.89 -33.78 -11.15
CA VAL A 43 16.45 -34.94 -10.41
C VAL A 43 17.12 -36.00 -11.30
N THR A 44 16.94 -35.91 -12.62
CA THR A 44 17.56 -36.78 -13.62
C THR A 44 18.56 -36.04 -14.52
N THR A 45 19.05 -34.89 -14.08
CA THR A 45 20.05 -34.09 -14.81
C THR A 45 21.34 -33.95 -14.01
N ALA A 46 22.37 -33.37 -14.64
CA ALA A 46 23.63 -33.05 -13.95
C ALA A 46 23.47 -32.05 -12.79
N THR A 47 22.38 -31.29 -12.75
CA THR A 47 22.12 -30.28 -11.71
C THR A 47 20.76 -30.50 -11.04
N LEU A 48 20.77 -30.89 -9.77
CA LEU A 48 19.59 -30.88 -8.91
C LEU A 48 19.27 -29.45 -8.49
N THR A 49 17.98 -29.09 -8.53
CA THR A 49 17.48 -27.85 -7.94
C THR A 49 16.51 -28.17 -6.81
N VAL A 50 16.74 -27.58 -5.64
CA VAL A 50 15.87 -27.66 -4.46
C VAL A 50 15.25 -26.28 -4.24
N ASN A 51 13.94 -26.15 -4.44
CA ASN A 51 13.20 -24.90 -4.30
C ASN A 51 11.72 -25.16 -3.94
N PRO A 52 11.18 -24.60 -2.84
CA PRO A 52 11.90 -23.81 -1.83
C PRO A 52 12.76 -24.68 -0.89
N VAL A 53 13.88 -24.12 -0.43
CA VAL A 53 14.67 -24.65 0.69
C VAL A 53 14.06 -24.17 2.00
N THR A 54 13.91 -25.09 2.96
CA THR A 54 13.44 -24.77 4.31
C THR A 54 14.51 -25.09 5.35
N GLN A 55 14.44 -24.48 6.55
CA GLN A 55 15.41 -24.75 7.61
C GLN A 55 15.38 -26.20 8.11
N LEU A 56 14.24 -26.89 7.95
CA LEU A 56 14.09 -28.32 8.26
C LEU A 56 14.96 -29.23 7.39
N MET A 57 15.44 -28.73 6.24
CA MET A 57 16.35 -29.46 5.36
C MET A 57 17.82 -29.29 5.77
N SER A 58 18.12 -28.50 6.80
CA SER A 58 19.48 -28.38 7.33
C SER A 58 19.96 -29.74 7.84
N GLY A 59 21.13 -30.19 7.37
CA GLY A 59 21.67 -31.52 7.65
C GLY A 59 21.26 -32.59 6.64
N TYR A 60 20.30 -32.32 5.73
CA TYR A 60 19.99 -33.24 4.63
C TYR A 60 21.20 -33.35 3.72
N ALA A 61 21.38 -34.52 3.13
CA ALA A 61 22.48 -34.80 2.24
C ALA A 61 22.00 -35.25 0.87
N TYR A 62 22.72 -34.86 -0.16
CA TYR A 62 22.42 -35.16 -1.56
C TYR A 62 23.60 -35.84 -2.23
N ARG A 63 23.30 -36.80 -3.10
CA ARG A 63 24.27 -37.45 -3.98
C ARG A 63 23.62 -37.84 -5.29
N CYS A 64 24.41 -38.04 -6.34
CA CYS A 64 23.92 -38.48 -7.63
C CYS A 64 24.50 -39.85 -7.99
N ILE A 65 23.64 -40.75 -8.45
CA ILE A 65 24.07 -41.95 -9.18
C ILE A 65 24.17 -41.57 -10.64
N VAL A 66 25.29 -41.87 -11.28
CA VAL A 66 25.51 -41.63 -12.71
C VAL A 66 25.62 -42.97 -13.43
N SER A 67 25.03 -43.07 -14.60
CA SER A 67 25.16 -44.22 -15.49
C SER A 67 25.37 -43.75 -16.93
N GLY A 68 25.75 -44.65 -17.83
CA GLY A 68 26.01 -44.34 -19.24
C GLY A 68 25.84 -45.56 -20.13
N THR A 69 26.27 -45.47 -21.39
CA THR A 69 26.04 -46.55 -22.37
C THR A 69 26.90 -47.79 -22.15
N CYS A 70 28.15 -47.64 -21.68
CA CYS A 70 29.11 -48.74 -21.52
C CYS A 70 29.43 -49.00 -20.04
N ALA A 71 29.13 -50.20 -19.54
CA ALA A 71 29.41 -50.65 -18.17
C ALA A 71 30.92 -50.66 -17.84
N PRO A 72 31.33 -50.72 -16.55
CA PRO A 72 30.52 -51.03 -15.36
C PRO A 72 30.01 -49.79 -14.57
N PHE A 73 28.71 -49.79 -14.24
CA PHE A 73 28.04 -48.78 -13.37
C PHE A 73 27.49 -49.44 -12.10
N ILE A 74 28.38 -50.08 -11.34
CA ILE A 74 27.97 -50.80 -10.12
C ILE A 74 28.31 -49.90 -8.92
N PRO A 75 27.33 -49.55 -8.06
CA PRO A 75 27.63 -48.86 -6.81
C PRO A 75 28.70 -49.62 -6.01
N PRO A 76 29.70 -48.93 -5.42
CA PRO A 76 29.75 -47.49 -5.18
C PRO A 76 30.49 -46.65 -6.24
N THR A 77 31.05 -47.24 -7.31
CA THR A 77 31.97 -46.51 -8.21
C THR A 77 31.29 -45.48 -9.11
N ASN A 78 29.97 -45.57 -9.25
CA ASN A 78 29.18 -44.66 -10.08
C ASN A 78 28.31 -43.69 -9.25
N VAL A 79 28.66 -43.49 -7.98
CA VAL A 79 27.97 -42.60 -7.05
C VAL A 79 28.87 -41.41 -6.74
N SER A 80 28.34 -40.19 -6.83
CA SER A 80 29.08 -38.98 -6.46
C SER A 80 29.45 -39.00 -4.97
N ASN A 81 30.40 -38.15 -4.58
CA ASN A 81 30.54 -37.80 -3.18
C ASN A 81 29.23 -37.22 -2.63
N CYS A 82 29.08 -37.33 -1.32
CA CYS A 82 27.96 -36.72 -0.60
C CYS A 82 28.16 -35.21 -0.45
N ALA A 83 27.08 -34.43 -0.54
CA ALA A 83 27.04 -33.02 -0.21
C ALA A 83 25.92 -32.74 0.81
N THR A 84 26.27 -32.13 1.95
CA THR A 84 25.31 -31.74 2.99
C THR A 84 24.78 -30.34 2.72
N LEU A 85 23.46 -30.16 2.84
CA LEU A 85 22.78 -28.88 2.84
C LEU A 85 22.78 -28.30 4.25
N THR A 86 23.37 -27.12 4.43
CA THR A 86 23.26 -26.36 5.68
C THR A 86 22.37 -25.16 5.46
N VAL A 87 21.31 -25.04 6.25
CA VAL A 87 20.38 -23.91 6.21
C VAL A 87 20.45 -23.19 7.55
N ASN A 88 20.91 -21.93 7.51
CA ASN A 88 21.02 -21.08 8.68
C ASN A 88 19.74 -20.25 8.86
N ALA A 89 19.35 -20.01 10.11
CA ALA A 89 18.23 -19.13 10.41
C ALA A 89 18.58 -17.68 10.03
N ASN A 90 17.58 -16.93 9.61
CA ASN A 90 17.72 -15.48 9.52
C ASN A 90 17.60 -14.83 10.90
N PRO A 91 18.22 -13.66 11.12
CA PRO A 91 18.02 -12.88 12.34
C PRO A 91 16.54 -12.55 12.62
N ASN A 92 16.13 -12.61 13.88
CA ASN A 92 14.82 -12.17 14.34
C ASN A 92 14.99 -10.80 15.01
N ILE A 93 14.55 -9.74 14.34
CA ILE A 93 14.72 -8.36 14.82
C ILE A 93 13.40 -7.59 14.73
N ALA A 94 13.26 -6.60 15.61
CA ALA A 94 12.23 -5.59 15.55
C ALA A 94 12.83 -4.20 15.80
N VAL A 95 12.20 -3.15 15.27
CA VAL A 95 12.56 -1.76 15.58
C VAL A 95 11.56 -1.20 16.59
N ASN A 96 12.07 -0.58 17.64
CA ASN A 96 11.29 0.13 18.65
C ASN A 96 11.62 1.63 18.60
N PRO A 97 10.62 2.53 18.66
CA PRO A 97 9.18 2.25 18.72
C PRO A 97 8.63 1.69 17.40
N VAL A 98 7.57 0.87 17.51
CA VAL A 98 6.82 0.38 16.35
C VAL A 98 5.99 1.54 15.78
N GLY A 99 6.15 1.82 14.49
CA GLY A 99 5.61 3.02 13.85
C GLY A 99 4.11 2.97 13.52
N PRO A 100 3.53 4.09 13.03
CA PRO A 100 4.20 5.36 12.74
C PRO A 100 4.55 6.16 13.99
N VAL A 101 5.73 6.82 14.00
CA VAL A 101 6.16 7.69 15.11
C VAL A 101 6.53 9.09 14.64
N CYS A 102 6.44 10.09 15.53
CA CYS A 102 6.95 11.42 15.25
C CYS A 102 8.49 11.41 15.26
N GLY A 103 9.10 12.07 14.28
CA GLY A 103 10.54 12.31 14.23
C GLY A 103 10.97 13.42 15.16
N GLY A 104 12.27 13.52 15.37
CA GLY A 104 12.86 14.62 16.12
C GLY A 104 12.99 15.91 15.29
N VAL A 105 13.60 16.92 15.91
CA VAL A 105 14.05 18.16 15.27
C VAL A 105 15.57 18.23 15.40
N ALA A 106 16.27 18.27 14.27
CA ALA A 106 17.74 18.32 14.23
C ALA A 106 18.28 19.50 15.06
N GLY A 107 19.26 19.23 15.91
CA GLY A 107 19.82 20.20 16.86
C GLY A 107 19.05 20.36 18.18
N ILE A 108 17.85 19.77 18.31
CA ILE A 108 17.03 19.84 19.54
C ILE A 108 16.88 18.45 20.16
N ASN A 109 16.31 17.51 19.41
CA ASN A 109 16.03 16.15 19.87
C ASN A 109 15.86 15.22 18.66
N GLY A 110 16.35 13.99 18.74
CA GLY A 110 16.09 12.93 17.76
C GLY A 110 15.24 11.82 18.36
N THR A 111 14.35 11.24 17.57
CA THR A 111 13.56 10.07 17.97
C THR A 111 14.45 8.84 17.95
N ALA A 112 14.68 8.22 19.11
CA ALA A 112 15.48 7.00 19.19
C ALA A 112 14.78 5.85 18.47
N LEU A 113 15.48 5.25 17.51
CA LEU A 113 15.11 4.02 16.83
C LEU A 113 16.08 2.94 17.27
N THR A 114 15.61 1.97 18.07
CA THR A 114 16.44 0.92 18.66
C THR A 114 16.03 -0.44 18.09
N VAL A 115 17.00 -1.21 17.62
CA VAL A 115 16.81 -2.60 17.24
C VAL A 115 16.76 -3.47 18.49
N THR A 116 15.70 -4.27 18.60
CA THR A 116 15.63 -5.37 19.56
C THR A 116 15.84 -6.68 18.80
N ALA A 117 16.78 -7.50 19.26
CA ALA A 117 17.02 -8.82 18.69
C ALA A 117 16.38 -9.89 19.58
N GLY A 118 15.58 -10.77 18.96
CA GLY A 118 15.11 -12.00 19.55
C GLY A 118 16.00 -13.18 19.13
N ALA A 119 15.87 -14.30 19.85
CA ALA A 119 16.38 -15.56 19.32
C ALA A 119 15.68 -15.88 17.99
N PRO A 120 16.38 -16.43 16.99
CA PRO A 120 15.74 -16.88 15.77
C PRO A 120 14.67 -17.92 16.08
N PRO A 121 13.50 -17.89 15.43
CA PRO A 121 12.58 -19.01 15.49
C PRO A 121 13.27 -20.26 14.93
N VAL A 122 13.10 -21.41 15.59
CA VAL A 122 13.55 -22.72 15.12
C VAL A 122 12.35 -23.44 14.50
N PRO A 123 12.32 -23.66 13.18
CA PRO A 123 11.26 -24.41 12.53
C PRO A 123 11.24 -25.87 12.97
N GLY A 124 10.03 -26.39 13.12
CA GLY A 124 9.73 -27.79 13.37
C GLY A 124 8.58 -28.24 12.48
N ASN A 125 8.49 -29.55 12.26
CA ASN A 125 7.37 -30.18 11.56
C ASN A 125 6.99 -31.46 12.29
N VAL A 126 5.69 -31.69 12.39
CA VAL A 126 5.12 -33.00 12.71
C VAL A 126 4.21 -33.40 11.57
N THR A 127 4.39 -34.61 11.05
CA THR A 127 3.52 -35.17 10.01
C THR A 127 2.97 -36.53 10.47
N ALA A 128 1.65 -36.68 10.41
CA ALA A 128 0.97 -37.96 10.60
C ALA A 128 0.38 -38.43 9.26
N ASN A 129 0.55 -39.71 8.94
CA ASN A 129 0.07 -40.31 7.69
C ASN A 129 -0.77 -41.54 8.02
N SER A 130 -1.91 -41.72 7.33
CA SER A 130 -2.76 -42.91 7.51
C SER A 130 -2.14 -44.17 6.93
N GLY A 131 -1.12 -44.03 6.07
CA GLY A 131 -0.76 -45.09 5.14
C GLY A 131 -1.93 -45.37 4.18
N THR A 132 -1.92 -46.56 3.58
CA THR A 132 -3.03 -47.01 2.74
C THR A 132 -4.19 -47.47 3.62
N ILE A 133 -5.37 -46.93 3.36
CA ILE A 133 -6.63 -47.30 4.02
C ILE A 133 -7.70 -47.58 2.96
N SER A 134 -8.81 -48.17 3.39
CA SER A 134 -10.00 -48.36 2.55
C SER A 134 -11.22 -48.08 3.40
N VAL A 135 -11.69 -46.83 3.37
CA VAL A 135 -12.87 -46.39 4.12
C VAL A 135 -13.96 -46.02 3.12
N PRO A 136 -14.99 -46.88 2.96
CA PRO A 136 -16.10 -46.63 2.05
C PRO A 136 -16.91 -45.40 2.48
N ILE A 137 -17.33 -44.58 1.52
CA ILE A 137 -18.21 -43.44 1.71
C ILE A 137 -19.66 -43.90 1.46
N PRO A 138 -20.59 -43.74 2.45
CA PRO A 138 -21.99 -44.12 2.28
C PRO A 138 -22.71 -43.27 1.22
N ASP A 139 -23.12 -43.91 0.13
CA ASP A 139 -23.78 -43.34 -1.05
C ASP A 139 -25.11 -42.61 -0.71
N GLY A 140 -25.23 -41.35 -1.14
CA GLY A 140 -26.46 -40.55 -1.09
C GLY A 140 -27.12 -40.29 0.26
N THR A 141 -26.44 -40.51 1.37
CA THR A 141 -27.02 -40.36 2.73
C THR A 141 -26.53 -39.15 3.51
N GLY A 142 -25.42 -38.54 3.08
CA GLY A 142 -24.67 -37.56 3.85
C GLY A 142 -24.06 -38.13 5.13
N ALA A 143 -24.05 -39.45 5.33
CA ALA A 143 -23.47 -40.08 6.52
C ALA A 143 -21.94 -40.00 6.47
N ALA A 144 -21.32 -39.76 7.64
CA ALA A 144 -19.88 -39.58 7.71
C ALA A 144 -19.12 -40.92 7.64
N ALA A 145 -18.28 -41.07 6.62
CA ALA A 145 -17.15 -41.98 6.61
C ALA A 145 -15.96 -41.31 7.31
N THR A 146 -15.51 -41.88 8.44
CA THR A 146 -14.50 -41.26 9.30
C THR A 146 -13.20 -42.06 9.38
N THR A 147 -12.08 -41.36 9.42
CA THR A 147 -10.76 -41.93 9.69
C THR A 147 -9.96 -41.01 10.62
N ASN A 148 -9.19 -41.60 11.54
CA ASN A 148 -8.50 -40.88 12.60
C ASN A 148 -6.99 -40.92 12.42
N LEU A 149 -6.32 -39.81 12.74
CA LEU A 149 -4.87 -39.71 12.88
C LEU A 149 -4.50 -39.06 14.20
N THR A 150 -3.50 -39.61 14.88
CA THR A 150 -2.95 -38.99 16.09
C THR A 150 -1.73 -38.17 15.71
N VAL A 151 -1.80 -36.87 15.99
CA VAL A 151 -0.65 -35.95 15.92
C VAL A 151 -0.02 -35.87 17.31
N ALA A 152 1.30 -35.99 17.38
CA ALA A 152 2.05 -35.83 18.63
C ALA A 152 3.40 -35.15 18.36
N GLY A 153 3.96 -34.48 19.36
CA GLY A 153 5.29 -33.89 19.30
C GLY A 153 5.34 -32.38 19.01
N VAL A 154 4.19 -31.71 18.86
CA VAL A 154 4.14 -30.24 18.77
C VAL A 154 4.47 -29.65 20.15
N PRO A 155 5.53 -28.83 20.31
CA PRO A 155 5.92 -28.27 21.60
C PRO A 155 4.92 -27.26 22.18
N ALA A 156 4.90 -27.11 23.50
CA ALA A 156 3.97 -26.19 24.19
C ALA A 156 4.21 -24.71 23.88
N ASN A 157 5.46 -24.34 23.58
CA ASN A 157 5.89 -22.99 23.23
C ASN A 157 5.96 -22.76 21.71
N ALA A 158 5.36 -23.65 20.91
CA ALA A 158 5.37 -23.53 19.47
C ALA A 158 4.39 -22.47 18.96
N THR A 159 4.75 -21.77 17.89
CA THR A 159 3.83 -20.98 17.08
C THR A 159 3.57 -21.75 15.78
N ILE A 160 2.32 -22.16 15.55
CA ILE A 160 1.95 -22.88 14.32
C ILE A 160 2.04 -21.93 13.13
N THR A 161 2.76 -22.35 12.09
CA THR A 161 2.97 -21.57 10.87
C THR A 161 2.17 -22.11 9.69
N GLU A 162 1.92 -23.42 9.64
CA GLU A 162 1.06 -24.03 8.63
C GLU A 162 0.38 -25.28 9.18
N ILE A 163 -0.89 -25.46 8.84
CA ILE A 163 -1.58 -26.75 8.91
C ILE A 163 -1.94 -27.13 7.49
N LYS A 164 -1.51 -28.31 7.06
CA LYS A 164 -1.77 -28.83 5.72
C LYS A 164 -2.28 -30.26 5.78
N VAL A 165 -3.38 -30.51 5.08
CA VAL A 165 -4.00 -31.83 4.94
C VAL A 165 -3.87 -32.27 3.50
N ASN A 166 -3.30 -33.44 3.24
CA ASN A 166 -3.25 -34.04 1.91
C ASN A 166 -4.13 -35.28 1.88
N MET A 167 -4.92 -35.48 0.83
CA MET A 167 -5.86 -36.59 0.77
C MET A 167 -5.94 -37.20 -0.63
N ASN A 168 -6.27 -38.48 -0.65
CA ASN A 168 -6.68 -39.22 -1.83
C ASN A 168 -8.02 -39.89 -1.55
N ILE A 169 -9.02 -39.54 -2.35
CA ILE A 169 -10.36 -40.10 -2.28
C ILE A 169 -10.76 -40.47 -3.69
N ASN A 170 -11.16 -41.73 -3.86
CA ASN A 170 -11.75 -42.16 -5.11
C ASN A 170 -13.26 -41.94 -5.03
N HIS A 171 -13.87 -41.30 -6.02
CA HIS A 171 -15.32 -41.12 -6.09
C HIS A 171 -15.71 -40.84 -7.53
N THR A 172 -16.80 -41.44 -8.03
CA THR A 172 -17.23 -41.31 -9.43
C THR A 172 -17.94 -39.99 -9.74
N TRP A 173 -18.30 -39.20 -8.73
CA TRP A 173 -18.76 -37.81 -8.86
C TRP A 173 -18.40 -36.98 -7.62
N VAL A 174 -17.30 -36.23 -7.65
CA VAL A 174 -16.81 -35.54 -6.43
C VAL A 174 -17.62 -34.31 -6.03
N GLY A 175 -18.55 -33.85 -6.88
CA GLY A 175 -19.47 -32.75 -6.56
C GLY A 175 -20.40 -33.05 -5.39
N ASP A 176 -20.64 -34.33 -5.12
CA ASP A 176 -21.57 -34.81 -4.10
C ASP A 176 -20.88 -35.04 -2.74
N VAL A 177 -19.55 -34.92 -2.71
CA VAL A 177 -18.73 -35.24 -1.54
C VAL A 177 -18.38 -33.98 -0.76
N ASP A 178 -18.84 -33.90 0.48
CA ASP A 178 -18.30 -32.97 1.47
C ASP A 178 -17.19 -33.64 2.27
N VAL A 179 -16.14 -32.86 2.57
CA VAL A 179 -15.00 -33.30 3.39
C VAL A 179 -14.74 -32.31 4.51
N ASN A 180 -14.85 -32.78 5.75
CA ASN A 180 -14.63 -31.98 6.97
C ASN A 180 -13.50 -32.56 7.81
N LEU A 181 -12.74 -31.66 8.43
CA LEU A 181 -11.67 -31.97 9.35
C LEU A 181 -12.08 -31.56 10.76
N ARG A 182 -12.01 -32.50 11.71
CA ARG A 182 -12.19 -32.23 13.14
C ARG A 182 -10.85 -32.27 13.86
N ALA A 183 -10.55 -31.21 14.59
CA ALA A 183 -9.38 -31.08 15.44
C ALA A 183 -9.57 -31.76 16.81
N PRO A 184 -8.49 -31.98 17.59
CA PRO A 184 -8.54 -32.57 18.93
C PRO A 184 -9.44 -31.80 19.92
N ASN A 185 -9.60 -30.49 19.72
CA ASN A 185 -10.50 -29.63 20.50
C ASN A 185 -11.97 -29.73 20.08
N LEU A 186 -12.32 -30.67 19.19
CA LEU A 186 -13.65 -30.89 18.61
C LEU A 186 -14.15 -29.79 17.65
N ALA A 187 -13.32 -28.77 17.35
CA ALA A 187 -13.64 -27.81 16.31
C ALA A 187 -13.60 -28.47 14.93
N ILE A 188 -14.49 -28.05 14.04
CA ILE A 188 -14.67 -28.65 12.71
C ILE A 188 -14.59 -27.57 11.64
N LEU A 189 -13.70 -27.79 10.68
CA LEU A 189 -13.54 -26.95 9.50
C LEU A 189 -13.89 -27.79 8.28
N ASN A 190 -14.74 -27.23 7.42
CA ASN A 190 -15.03 -27.80 6.13
C ASN A 190 -13.87 -27.51 5.16
N LEU A 191 -13.29 -28.56 4.57
CA LEU A 191 -12.26 -28.47 3.54
C LEU A 191 -12.91 -28.35 2.15
N VAL A 192 -13.92 -29.19 1.89
CA VAL A 192 -14.79 -29.20 0.70
C VAL A 192 -16.24 -29.18 1.15
N GLY A 193 -17.01 -28.16 0.77
CA GLY A 193 -18.37 -27.91 1.26
C GLY A 193 -19.31 -27.48 0.15
N GLY A 194 -19.94 -28.46 -0.49
CA GLY A 194 -20.76 -28.30 -1.67
C GLY A 194 -19.91 -27.76 -2.82
N LEU A 195 -18.97 -28.58 -3.29
CA LEU A 195 -18.04 -28.27 -4.37
C LEU A 195 -18.77 -27.73 -5.61
N ASP A 196 -18.36 -26.55 -6.08
CA ASP A 196 -19.04 -25.81 -7.16
C ASP A 196 -20.55 -25.60 -6.91
N GLY A 197 -20.96 -25.48 -5.65
CA GLY A 197 -22.36 -25.40 -5.26
C GLY A 197 -23.08 -26.76 -5.25
N GLY A 198 -22.34 -27.88 -5.27
CA GLY A 198 -22.85 -29.24 -5.38
C GLY A 198 -22.91 -29.77 -6.82
N THR A 199 -22.35 -29.04 -7.79
CA THR A 199 -22.39 -29.43 -9.22
C THR A 199 -21.01 -29.77 -9.79
N GLY A 200 -20.00 -29.95 -8.94
CA GLY A 200 -18.59 -30.00 -9.33
C GLY A 200 -18.11 -31.27 -10.06
N GLY A 201 -18.80 -31.72 -11.11
CA GLY A 201 -18.42 -32.89 -11.93
C GLY A 201 -17.46 -32.59 -13.08
N ASN A 202 -16.74 -33.60 -13.57
CA ASN A 202 -15.97 -33.62 -14.84
C ASN A 202 -15.48 -35.05 -15.18
N ALA A 203 -14.76 -35.23 -16.29
CA ALA A 203 -14.55 -36.55 -16.92
C ALA A 203 -13.63 -37.55 -16.18
N THR A 204 -13.05 -37.22 -15.01
CA THR A 204 -12.09 -38.08 -14.29
C THR A 204 -12.20 -37.90 -12.76
N ASP A 205 -13.39 -38.06 -12.20
CA ASP A 205 -13.70 -37.80 -10.79
C ASP A 205 -12.83 -38.61 -9.83
N ASN A 206 -12.02 -37.90 -9.04
CA ASN A 206 -11.26 -38.33 -7.86
C ASN A 206 -10.66 -37.06 -7.20
N PHE A 207 -10.38 -37.13 -5.90
CA PHE A 207 -9.39 -36.28 -5.23
C PHE A 207 -8.06 -37.01 -5.29
N THR A 208 -7.11 -36.53 -6.10
CA THR A 208 -5.79 -37.15 -6.28
C THR A 208 -4.72 -36.18 -5.82
N ASN A 209 -4.01 -36.53 -4.76
CA ASN A 209 -3.00 -35.68 -4.12
C ASN A 209 -3.53 -34.25 -3.90
N THR A 210 -4.78 -34.16 -3.45
CA THR A 210 -5.45 -32.89 -3.17
C THR A 210 -5.02 -32.44 -1.79
N ALA A 211 -4.50 -31.23 -1.68
CA ALA A 211 -4.10 -30.66 -0.41
C ALA A 211 -4.90 -29.42 -0.04
N PHE A 212 -5.19 -29.25 1.25
CA PHE A 212 -5.75 -28.04 1.84
C PHE A 212 -4.76 -27.47 2.84
N SER A 213 -4.41 -26.20 2.69
CA SER A 213 -3.40 -25.53 3.53
C SER A 213 -3.97 -24.27 4.17
N SER A 214 -3.54 -23.96 5.39
CA SER A 214 -3.76 -22.67 6.02
C SER A 214 -3.09 -21.49 5.32
N LEU A 215 -2.14 -21.78 4.41
CA LEU A 215 -1.51 -20.83 3.50
C LEU A 215 -2.05 -20.95 2.07
N GLY A 216 -3.05 -21.81 1.84
CA GLY A 216 -3.69 -21.99 0.56
C GLY A 216 -4.33 -20.70 0.06
N GLY A 217 -4.17 -20.41 -1.23
CA GLY A 217 -4.70 -19.21 -1.85
C GLY A 217 -6.18 -19.36 -2.23
N SER A 218 -6.44 -19.96 -3.39
CA SER A 218 -7.79 -20.16 -3.92
C SER A 218 -8.44 -21.41 -3.34
N THR A 219 -9.77 -21.38 -3.18
CA THR A 219 -10.56 -22.57 -2.86
C THR A 219 -10.57 -23.53 -4.05
N ILE A 220 -10.99 -24.77 -3.81
CA ILE A 220 -10.98 -25.85 -4.81
C ILE A 220 -12.14 -25.74 -5.84
N SER A 221 -13.21 -25.04 -5.51
CA SER A 221 -14.29 -24.75 -6.47
C SER A 221 -13.78 -23.97 -7.67
N GLY A 222 -14.19 -24.38 -8.87
CA GLY A 222 -13.78 -23.84 -10.18
C GLY A 222 -12.62 -24.59 -10.83
N PHE A 223 -12.00 -25.55 -10.15
CA PHE A 223 -10.91 -26.36 -10.68
C PHE A 223 -11.42 -27.68 -11.27
N ALA A 224 -10.95 -28.02 -12.49
CA ALA A 224 -11.25 -29.30 -13.14
C ALA A 224 -10.56 -30.48 -12.43
N ALA A 225 -11.14 -31.69 -12.51
CA ALA A 225 -10.51 -32.90 -12.03
C ALA A 225 -9.59 -33.55 -13.11
N PRO A 226 -8.67 -34.44 -12.71
CA PRO A 226 -8.41 -34.89 -11.33
C PRO A 226 -7.89 -33.73 -10.49
N ARG A 227 -8.54 -33.46 -9.35
CA ARG A 227 -8.31 -32.23 -8.59
C ARG A 227 -6.98 -32.35 -7.83
N THR A 228 -5.90 -31.95 -8.48
CA THR A 228 -4.53 -32.00 -7.97
C THR A 228 -4.09 -30.58 -7.59
N GLY A 229 -3.39 -30.42 -6.46
CA GLY A 229 -2.89 -29.10 -6.04
C GLY A 229 -3.09 -28.81 -4.56
N THR A 230 -2.73 -27.59 -4.14
CA THR A 230 -2.92 -27.09 -2.77
C THR A 230 -3.90 -25.92 -2.80
N PHE A 231 -4.99 -26.05 -2.06
CA PHE A 231 -6.12 -25.12 -2.03
C PHE A 231 -6.32 -24.54 -0.63
N ALA A 232 -7.04 -23.42 -0.55
CA ALA A 232 -7.64 -22.98 0.70
C ALA A 232 -8.85 -23.88 1.05
N ALA A 233 -9.14 -24.03 2.34
CA ALA A 233 -10.39 -24.64 2.78
C ALA A 233 -11.59 -23.79 2.34
N GLU A 234 -12.68 -24.42 1.91
CA GLU A 234 -13.88 -23.68 1.50
C GLU A 234 -14.57 -22.98 2.66
N ALA A 235 -14.50 -23.57 3.86
CA ALA A 235 -15.02 -22.97 5.09
C ALA A 235 -16.50 -22.51 5.00
N ARG A 236 -17.33 -23.23 4.24
CA ARG A 236 -18.72 -22.86 3.94
C ARG A 236 -19.68 -23.24 5.07
N ALA A 237 -20.21 -22.23 5.76
CA ALA A 237 -21.03 -22.41 6.95
C ALA A 237 -22.22 -23.35 6.72
N GLY A 238 -22.38 -24.34 7.61
CA GLY A 238 -23.48 -25.31 7.59
C GLY A 238 -23.24 -26.56 6.74
N PHE A 239 -22.08 -26.66 6.05
CA PHE A 239 -21.74 -27.81 5.21
C PHE A 239 -20.90 -28.85 5.96
N GLY A 240 -21.00 -30.10 5.52
CA GLY A 240 -20.29 -31.24 6.09
C GLY A 240 -21.14 -32.50 6.27
N PRO A 241 -20.49 -33.66 6.42
CA PRO A 241 -21.18 -34.92 6.71
C PRO A 241 -21.95 -34.88 8.04
N THR A 242 -22.96 -35.74 8.17
CA THR A 242 -23.78 -35.88 9.38
C THR A 242 -22.90 -36.14 10.61
N GLY A 243 -23.06 -35.32 11.65
CA GLY A 243 -22.23 -35.37 12.87
C GLY A 243 -20.88 -34.64 12.75
N PHE A 244 -20.57 -34.09 11.57
CA PHE A 244 -19.34 -33.35 11.25
C PHE A 244 -19.62 -32.02 10.54
N ILE A 245 -20.72 -31.35 10.86
CA ILE A 245 -21.01 -30.01 10.36
C ILE A 245 -19.96 -29.01 10.85
N GLN A 246 -19.54 -28.09 9.99
CA GLN A 246 -18.58 -27.04 10.32
C GLN A 246 -18.98 -26.25 11.58
N THR A 247 -18.01 -26.03 12.48
CA THR A 247 -18.18 -25.20 13.69
C THR A 247 -17.25 -23.99 13.72
N VAL A 248 -16.19 -23.97 12.90
CA VAL A 248 -15.25 -22.85 12.76
C VAL A 248 -14.97 -22.56 11.29
N ASN A 249 -14.71 -21.29 10.96
CA ASN A 249 -14.45 -20.84 9.59
C ASN A 249 -12.98 -20.49 9.30
N THR A 250 -12.07 -20.82 10.21
CA THR A 250 -10.63 -20.59 10.06
C THR A 250 -9.81 -21.74 10.64
N TRP A 251 -8.60 -21.93 10.13
CA TRP A 251 -7.61 -22.85 10.69
C TRP A 251 -7.23 -22.48 12.14
N ALA A 252 -7.21 -21.19 12.49
CA ALA A 252 -7.01 -20.72 13.85
C ALA A 252 -8.15 -21.15 14.81
N GLY A 253 -9.35 -21.42 14.29
CA GLY A 253 -10.43 -22.02 15.07
C GLY A 253 -10.18 -23.49 15.40
N LEU A 254 -9.50 -24.23 14.51
CA LEU A 254 -9.09 -25.61 14.76
C LEU A 254 -7.96 -25.69 15.78
N VAL A 255 -6.94 -24.83 15.63
CA VAL A 255 -5.81 -24.72 16.56
C VAL A 255 -5.62 -23.25 16.93
N PRO A 256 -6.14 -22.80 18.07
CA PRO A 256 -5.97 -21.42 18.51
C PRO A 256 -4.49 -21.08 18.72
N PRO A 257 -4.00 -19.92 18.24
CA PRO A 257 -2.59 -19.52 18.40
C PRO A 257 -2.12 -19.47 19.85
N ALA A 258 -3.03 -19.16 20.78
CA ALA A 258 -2.75 -19.11 22.22
C ALA A 258 -2.60 -20.50 22.87
N THR A 259 -3.05 -21.58 22.21
CA THR A 259 -3.04 -22.95 22.74
C THR A 259 -2.49 -23.93 21.70
N PRO A 260 -1.21 -23.83 21.32
CA PRO A 260 -0.61 -24.66 20.26
C PRO A 260 -0.64 -26.16 20.59
N LEU A 261 -0.70 -26.52 21.88
CA LEU A 261 -0.89 -27.92 22.30
C LEU A 261 -2.20 -28.54 21.80
N ALA A 262 -3.19 -27.74 21.43
CA ALA A 262 -4.43 -28.23 20.80
C ALA A 262 -4.20 -28.90 19.44
N ALA A 263 -3.01 -28.71 18.84
CA ALA A 263 -2.60 -29.43 17.64
C ALA A 263 -2.27 -30.91 17.92
N ASN A 264 -1.82 -31.24 19.14
CA ASN A 264 -1.57 -32.63 19.53
C ASN A 264 -2.90 -33.31 19.89
N GLY A 265 -3.03 -34.58 19.50
CA GLY A 265 -4.19 -35.41 19.77
C GLY A 265 -4.79 -36.01 18.51
N GLN A 266 -6.03 -36.48 18.63
CA GLN A 266 -6.74 -37.14 17.54
C GLN A 266 -7.38 -36.10 16.60
N TRP A 267 -7.00 -36.19 15.34
CA TRP A 267 -7.63 -35.53 14.21
C TRP A 267 -8.53 -36.53 13.48
N THR A 268 -9.72 -36.10 13.06
CA THR A 268 -10.66 -36.94 12.30
C THR A 268 -10.93 -36.30 10.95
N LEU A 269 -10.66 -37.00 9.85
CA LEU A 269 -11.18 -36.65 8.54
C LEU A 269 -12.53 -37.37 8.35
N ALA A 270 -13.55 -36.61 7.94
CA ALA A 270 -14.87 -37.12 7.63
C ALA A 270 -15.24 -36.76 6.20
N ALA A 271 -15.64 -37.75 5.41
CA ALA A 271 -16.22 -37.54 4.08
C ALA A 271 -17.66 -38.06 4.06
N GLY A 272 -18.53 -37.43 3.29
CA GLY A 272 -19.93 -37.85 3.17
C GLY A 272 -20.43 -37.52 1.78
N ASP A 273 -21.19 -38.43 1.21
CA ASP A 273 -21.77 -38.31 -0.13
C ASP A 273 -23.28 -38.00 -0.02
N PHE A 274 -23.70 -36.95 -0.71
CA PHE A 274 -25.03 -36.33 -0.61
C PHE A 274 -25.96 -36.63 -1.78
N ALA A 275 -25.48 -37.28 -2.84
CA ALA A 275 -26.31 -37.71 -3.96
C ALA A 275 -26.17 -39.22 -4.16
N GLY A 276 -27.26 -39.85 -4.62
CA GLY A 276 -27.28 -41.29 -4.83
C GLY A 276 -26.72 -41.69 -6.20
N GLY A 277 -26.08 -42.85 -6.29
CA GLY A 277 -25.69 -43.49 -7.55
C GLY A 277 -24.20 -43.47 -7.85
N ASP A 278 -23.42 -42.83 -6.97
CA ASP A 278 -21.98 -42.74 -7.04
C ASP A 278 -21.37 -43.34 -5.77
N VAL A 279 -20.22 -43.98 -5.90
CA VAL A 279 -19.56 -44.59 -4.75
C VAL A 279 -18.13 -44.12 -4.65
N GLY A 280 -17.63 -44.03 -3.42
CA GLY A 280 -16.24 -43.69 -3.20
C GLY A 280 -15.63 -44.26 -1.94
N THR A 281 -14.31 -44.08 -1.86
CA THR A 281 -13.46 -44.63 -0.81
C THR A 281 -12.35 -43.64 -0.51
N ILE A 282 -12.15 -43.34 0.78
CA ILE A 282 -10.93 -42.66 1.24
C ILE A 282 -9.79 -43.67 1.20
N THR A 283 -8.75 -43.40 0.41
CA THR A 283 -7.65 -44.35 0.15
C THR A 283 -6.39 -44.03 0.94
N ASN A 284 -6.12 -42.75 1.20
CA ASN A 284 -5.14 -42.30 2.19
C ASN A 284 -5.32 -40.81 2.48
N TRP A 285 -4.77 -40.37 3.61
CA TRP A 285 -4.60 -38.96 3.90
C TRP A 285 -3.46 -38.73 4.90
N SER A 286 -3.02 -37.49 4.99
CA SER A 286 -2.03 -37.04 5.95
C SER A 286 -2.33 -35.64 6.45
N ILE A 287 -1.79 -35.32 7.61
CA ILE A 287 -1.78 -33.97 8.18
C ILE A 287 -0.34 -33.62 8.57
N SER A 288 0.13 -32.47 8.10
CA SER A 288 1.39 -31.88 8.51
C SER A 288 1.14 -30.56 9.24
N ILE A 289 1.83 -30.38 10.36
CA ILE A 289 1.81 -29.17 11.17
C ILE A 289 3.22 -28.62 11.20
N ASP A 290 3.42 -27.52 10.50
CA ASP A 290 4.64 -26.74 10.56
C ASP A 290 4.51 -25.70 11.66
N TYR A 291 5.59 -25.55 12.43
CA TYR A 291 5.63 -24.61 13.54
C TYR A 291 7.02 -24.03 13.71
N THR A 292 7.12 -23.02 14.56
CA THR A 292 8.39 -22.51 15.06
C THR A 292 8.40 -22.53 16.58
N THR A 293 9.54 -22.81 17.19
CA THR A 293 9.77 -22.56 18.63
C THR A 293 10.73 -21.39 18.81
N PRO A 294 10.68 -20.68 19.95
CA PRO A 294 11.74 -19.75 20.32
C PRO A 294 13.08 -20.48 20.28
N GLY A 295 14.03 -19.99 19.49
CA GLY A 295 15.37 -20.54 19.48
C GLY A 295 16.12 -20.30 20.79
N SER A 296 17.21 -21.04 20.96
CA SER A 296 18.11 -20.91 22.10
C SER A 296 19.50 -20.52 21.59
N GLY A 297 19.78 -19.21 21.53
CA GLY A 297 21.09 -18.73 21.08
C GLY A 297 21.16 -17.20 21.03
N THR A 298 22.29 -16.66 21.47
CA THR A 298 22.61 -15.24 21.30
C THR A 298 23.24 -15.05 19.92
N GLN A 299 22.57 -14.31 19.04
CA GLN A 299 23.16 -13.91 17.76
C GLN A 299 24.05 -12.70 17.96
N VAL A 300 25.21 -12.70 17.29
CA VAL A 300 26.04 -11.50 17.18
C VAL A 300 25.68 -10.83 15.86
N LEU A 301 25.02 -9.67 15.94
CA LEU A 301 24.48 -8.97 14.78
C LEU A 301 25.28 -7.69 14.48
N SER A 302 25.39 -7.39 13.20
CA SER A 302 25.79 -6.09 12.67
C SER A 302 24.59 -5.39 12.04
N TYR A 303 24.52 -4.07 12.15
CA TYR A 303 23.37 -3.26 11.73
C TYR A 303 23.77 -2.21 10.70
N ALA A 304 22.95 -2.08 9.65
CA ALA A 304 23.07 -1.03 8.66
C ALA A 304 21.70 -0.35 8.46
N TRP A 305 21.63 0.96 8.66
CA TRP A 305 20.40 1.73 8.50
C TRP A 305 20.33 2.48 7.16
N SER A 306 19.14 2.57 6.57
CA SER A 306 18.87 3.27 5.32
C SER A 306 17.45 3.87 5.30
N PRO A 307 17.23 5.03 4.66
CA PRO A 307 18.24 5.93 4.13
C PRO A 307 19.07 6.58 5.25
N LEU A 308 20.31 7.02 4.93
CA LEU A 308 21.17 7.73 5.90
C LEU A 308 20.64 9.13 6.24
N ALA A 309 19.92 9.77 5.30
CA ALA A 309 19.42 11.12 5.45
C ALA A 309 18.45 11.23 6.64
N GLY A 310 18.68 12.21 7.51
CA GLY A 310 17.85 12.43 8.71
C GLY A 310 18.11 11.46 9.88
N LEU A 311 19.13 10.60 9.78
CA LEU A 311 19.60 9.77 10.90
C LEU A 311 20.86 10.35 11.55
N TYR A 312 20.95 10.18 12.86
CA TYR A 312 22.00 10.73 13.71
C TYR A 312 22.47 9.70 14.74
N THR A 313 23.68 9.88 15.29
CA THR A 313 24.27 8.99 16.30
C THR A 313 24.05 9.46 17.74
N ASN A 314 23.46 10.66 17.92
CA ASN A 314 23.29 11.28 19.22
C ASN A 314 21.87 11.82 19.44
N THR A 315 21.48 11.95 20.71
CA THR A 315 20.11 12.27 21.17
C THR A 315 19.58 13.63 20.72
N ILE A 316 20.45 14.60 20.46
CA ILE A 316 20.08 15.95 19.98
C ILE A 316 20.16 16.08 18.45
N ALA A 317 20.42 14.98 17.74
CA ALA A 317 20.46 14.95 16.28
C ALA A 317 21.39 16.01 15.65
N THR A 318 22.67 16.00 16.05
CA THR A 318 23.71 16.92 15.50
C THR A 318 24.84 16.20 14.77
N THR A 319 25.13 14.94 15.12
CA THR A 319 26.14 14.12 14.45
C THR A 319 25.46 13.16 13.49
N ALA A 320 25.58 13.41 12.19
CA ALA A 320 24.96 12.59 11.16
C ALA A 320 25.44 11.14 11.23
N TYR A 321 24.52 10.20 11.02
CA TYR A 321 24.83 8.80 10.90
C TYR A 321 25.45 8.51 9.52
N THR A 322 26.62 7.89 9.49
CA THR A 322 27.41 7.64 8.28
C THR A 322 27.53 6.15 7.92
N GLY A 323 26.67 5.30 8.49
CA GLY A 323 26.69 3.84 8.24
C GLY A 323 27.50 3.04 9.26
N THR A 324 27.76 3.59 10.44
CA THR A 324 28.43 2.85 11.53
C THR A 324 27.54 1.71 12.05
N ASN A 325 28.14 0.65 12.60
CA ASN A 325 27.39 -0.46 13.17
C ASN A 325 26.74 -0.06 14.51
N LEU A 326 25.48 0.39 14.47
CA LEU A 326 24.73 0.85 15.65
C LEU A 326 23.36 0.19 15.72
N SER A 327 23.05 -0.41 16.88
CA SER A 327 21.72 -0.91 17.20
C SER A 327 20.72 0.20 17.49
N THR A 328 21.19 1.43 17.77
CA THR A 328 20.32 2.60 17.98
C THR A 328 20.79 3.77 17.14
N VAL A 329 19.86 4.39 16.42
CA VAL A 329 20.04 5.65 15.70
C VAL A 329 18.95 6.63 16.11
N TYR A 330 19.16 7.92 15.86
CA TYR A 330 18.21 8.97 16.20
C TYR A 330 17.66 9.61 14.92
N ALA A 331 16.35 9.56 14.72
CA ALA A 331 15.69 10.07 13.52
C ALA A 331 15.16 11.49 13.73
N ALA A 332 15.52 12.39 12.83
CA ALA A 332 14.98 13.74 12.69
C ALA A 332 14.88 14.09 11.18
N PRO A 333 14.01 13.40 10.42
CA PRO A 333 13.87 13.63 8.99
C PRO A 333 13.19 14.97 8.70
N THR A 334 13.36 15.52 7.49
CA THR A 334 12.67 16.74 7.02
C THR A 334 11.41 16.46 6.20
N VAL A 335 11.17 15.19 5.87
CA VAL A 335 9.98 14.67 5.18
C VAL A 335 9.58 13.34 5.82
N GLN A 336 8.33 12.91 5.64
CA GLN A 336 7.95 11.57 6.08
C GLN A 336 8.85 10.52 5.43
N THR A 337 9.51 9.70 6.26
CA THR A 337 10.56 8.77 5.81
C THR A 337 10.38 7.41 6.45
N THR A 338 10.42 6.35 5.65
CA THR A 338 10.53 4.98 6.16
C THR A 338 12.00 4.62 6.30
N TYR A 339 12.45 4.42 7.54
CA TYR A 339 13.79 3.90 7.82
C TYR A 339 13.75 2.39 7.90
N THR A 340 14.74 1.74 7.30
CA THR A 340 14.95 0.29 7.31
C THR A 340 16.33 0.00 7.90
N VAL A 341 16.36 -0.92 8.86
CA VAL A 341 17.59 -1.52 9.36
C VAL A 341 17.75 -2.91 8.77
N THR A 342 18.93 -3.20 8.25
CA THR A 342 19.37 -4.54 7.89
C THR A 342 20.26 -5.06 9.01
N ALA A 343 19.82 -6.09 9.72
CA ALA A 343 20.67 -6.81 10.66
C ALA A 343 21.26 -8.04 9.99
N THR A 344 22.58 -8.22 10.08
CA THR A 344 23.31 -9.36 9.51
C THR A 344 24.00 -10.11 10.63
N ASP A 345 23.74 -11.42 10.71
CA ASP A 345 24.47 -12.33 11.59
C ASP A 345 25.91 -12.47 11.11
N VAL A 346 26.87 -12.16 11.98
CA VAL A 346 28.28 -12.07 11.59
C VAL A 346 28.93 -13.42 11.32
N ALA A 347 28.37 -14.52 11.84
CA ALA A 347 28.92 -15.86 11.66
C ALA A 347 28.45 -16.48 10.34
N THR A 348 27.20 -16.23 9.97
CA THR A 348 26.54 -16.90 8.83
C THR A 348 26.37 -15.98 7.62
N GLY A 349 26.39 -14.66 7.80
CA GLY A 349 26.06 -13.68 6.76
C GLY A 349 24.56 -13.61 6.43
N CYS A 350 23.70 -14.34 7.15
CA CYS A 350 22.25 -14.25 7.01
C CYS A 350 21.74 -12.89 7.50
N PHE A 351 20.75 -12.32 6.82
CA PHE A 351 20.25 -10.99 7.16
C PHE A 351 18.73 -10.92 7.14
N THR A 352 18.21 -9.97 7.94
CA THR A 352 16.79 -9.61 7.99
C THR A 352 16.65 -8.09 7.99
N ASN A 353 15.57 -7.61 7.39
CA ASN A 353 15.22 -6.19 7.42
C ASN A 353 14.06 -5.95 8.39
N ALA A 354 14.11 -4.83 9.10
CA ALA A 354 12.99 -4.27 9.84
C ALA A 354 12.86 -2.78 9.53
N SER A 355 11.63 -2.27 9.48
CA SER A 355 11.38 -0.89 9.06
C SER A 355 10.43 -0.17 10.02
N VAL A 356 10.58 1.15 10.07
CA VAL A 356 9.73 2.05 10.87
C VAL A 356 9.43 3.30 10.05
N LEU A 357 8.15 3.70 10.04
CA LEU A 357 7.72 4.96 9.44
C LEU A 357 7.90 6.10 10.46
N VAL A 358 8.69 7.09 10.09
CA VAL A 358 8.94 8.29 10.91
C VAL A 358 8.35 9.51 10.20
N ASN A 359 7.38 10.14 10.86
CA ASN A 359 6.75 11.37 10.40
C ASN A 359 7.66 12.57 10.69
N TYR A 360 7.72 13.52 9.76
CA TYR A 360 8.39 14.79 10.00
C TYR A 360 7.68 15.59 11.11
N THR A 361 8.45 16.16 12.03
CA THR A 361 7.95 17.10 13.04
C THR A 361 8.16 18.54 12.54
N PRO A 362 7.09 19.28 12.21
CA PRO A 362 7.23 20.65 11.73
C PRO A 362 7.81 21.56 12.81
N PRO A 363 8.51 22.65 12.43
CA PRO A 363 9.00 23.67 13.34
C PRO A 363 7.89 24.14 14.27
N ALA A 364 8.24 24.33 15.55
CA ALA A 364 7.31 24.91 16.50
C ALA A 364 6.80 26.27 15.99
N PRO A 365 5.49 26.56 16.08
CA PRO A 365 4.97 27.84 15.67
C PRO A 365 5.53 28.96 16.57
N THR A 366 6.00 30.04 15.98
CA THR A 366 6.44 31.22 16.73
C THR A 366 5.22 31.99 17.25
N ILE A 367 5.13 32.18 18.56
CA ILE A 367 4.07 32.96 19.22
C ILE A 367 4.66 34.27 19.73
N THR A 368 4.48 35.35 19.00
CA THR A 368 4.93 36.70 19.39
C THR A 368 3.74 37.64 19.50
N PRO A 369 2.99 37.65 20.62
CA PRO A 369 1.93 38.62 20.79
C PRO A 369 2.55 40.01 21.01
N SER A 370 2.05 41.02 20.31
CA SER A 370 2.33 42.41 20.65
C SER A 370 1.72 42.74 22.01
N SER A 371 2.38 43.59 22.80
CA SER A 371 1.78 44.15 24.01
C SER A 371 0.54 44.98 23.62
N VAL A 372 -0.54 44.84 24.39
CA VAL A 372 -1.79 45.58 24.17
C VAL A 372 -2.11 46.40 25.41
N THR A 373 -2.56 47.63 25.20
CA THR A 373 -3.18 48.48 26.22
C THR A 373 -4.68 48.56 25.92
N MET A 374 -5.52 48.34 26.93
CA MET A 374 -6.99 48.32 26.80
C MET A 374 -7.66 48.98 28.01
N CYS A 375 -8.91 49.41 27.84
CA CYS A 375 -9.76 49.95 28.89
C CYS A 375 -10.56 48.85 29.60
N LEU A 376 -10.99 49.13 30.84
CA LEU A 376 -11.88 48.23 31.59
C LEU A 376 -13.23 48.11 30.87
N GLY A 377 -13.52 46.94 30.30
CA GLY A 377 -14.75 46.66 29.54
C GLY A 377 -14.54 46.42 28.03
N ASP A 378 -13.32 46.59 27.53
CA ASP A 378 -13.01 46.25 26.14
C ASP A 378 -13.18 44.74 25.88
N PRO A 379 -13.69 44.35 24.70
CA PRO A 379 -13.81 42.94 24.33
C PRO A 379 -12.43 42.25 24.30
N ALA A 380 -12.39 40.98 24.69
CA ALA A 380 -11.15 40.21 24.78
C ALA A 380 -10.36 40.21 23.45
N VAL A 381 -9.09 40.60 23.52
CA VAL A 381 -8.18 40.57 22.37
C VAL A 381 -7.77 39.12 22.12
N LYS A 382 -8.12 38.60 20.94
CA LYS A 382 -7.74 37.25 20.53
C LYS A 382 -6.23 37.20 20.26
N LEU A 383 -5.51 36.35 20.99
CA LEU A 383 -4.12 36.01 20.67
C LEU A 383 -4.09 35.34 19.28
N LYS A 384 -3.24 35.84 18.38
CA LYS A 384 -3.06 35.26 17.03
C LYS A 384 -1.74 34.49 16.97
N ALA A 385 -1.82 33.18 16.79
CA ALA A 385 -0.69 32.36 16.35
C ALA A 385 -0.68 32.33 14.82
N THR A 386 0.44 32.62 14.17
CA THR A 386 0.59 32.49 12.71
C THR A 386 1.71 31.55 12.36
N SER A 387 1.37 30.42 11.72
CA SER A 387 2.32 29.56 10.99
C SER A 387 2.25 29.80 9.47
N SER A 388 1.77 30.97 9.03
CA SER A 388 1.62 31.28 7.60
C SER A 388 2.79 32.11 7.09
N SER A 389 3.46 31.63 6.05
CA SER A 389 4.24 32.49 5.16
C SER A 389 3.29 33.41 4.39
N SER A 390 3.63 34.70 4.31
CA SER A 390 3.00 35.63 3.37
C SER A 390 3.75 35.59 2.05
N GLY A 391 3.03 35.55 0.93
CA GLY A 391 3.60 35.62 -0.41
C GLY A 391 2.70 36.46 -1.32
N THR A 392 3.26 36.98 -2.41
CA THR A 392 2.48 37.68 -3.42
C THR A 392 2.48 36.95 -4.75
N VAL A 393 1.33 36.89 -5.41
CA VAL A 393 1.19 36.28 -6.75
C VAL A 393 0.92 37.36 -7.78
N THR A 394 1.80 37.46 -8.78
CA THR A 394 1.68 38.41 -9.88
C THR A 394 1.48 37.74 -11.22
N VAL A 395 0.41 38.12 -11.93
CA VAL A 395 0.04 37.58 -13.25
C VAL A 395 -0.17 38.73 -14.22
N ASN A 396 0.39 38.63 -15.42
CA ASN A 396 0.31 39.66 -16.46
C ASN A 396 -0.49 39.16 -17.65
N SER A 397 -1.39 39.98 -18.20
CA SER A 397 -2.11 39.62 -19.43
C SER A 397 -1.29 39.78 -20.72
N GLY A 398 -0.11 40.43 -20.64
CA GLY A 398 0.65 40.85 -21.82
C GLY A 398 -0.05 41.99 -22.57
N THR A 399 0.29 42.20 -23.84
CA THR A 399 -0.36 43.21 -24.69
C THR A 399 -1.66 42.66 -25.26
N LEU A 400 -2.78 43.31 -24.96
CA LEU A 400 -4.10 42.97 -25.49
C LEU A 400 -4.52 44.02 -26.52
N ALA A 401 -4.95 43.57 -27.71
CA ALA A 401 -5.44 44.41 -28.81
C ALA A 401 -6.94 44.17 -29.06
N LEU A 402 -7.78 44.58 -28.10
CA LEU A 402 -9.23 44.37 -28.14
C LEU A 402 -9.96 45.68 -28.44
N ALA A 403 -10.97 45.63 -29.30
CA ALA A 403 -11.88 46.77 -29.48
C ALA A 403 -12.86 46.82 -28.30
N ILE A 404 -13.11 48.02 -27.78
CA ILE A 404 -14.17 48.27 -26.80
C ILE A 404 -15.42 48.69 -27.60
N PRO A 405 -16.51 47.88 -27.62
CA PRO A 405 -17.74 48.20 -28.30
C PRO A 405 -18.37 49.46 -27.71
N ASP A 406 -18.92 50.25 -28.62
CA ASP A 406 -19.89 51.27 -28.26
C ASP A 406 -21.14 50.61 -27.68
N GLY A 407 -21.74 51.28 -26.71
CA GLY A 407 -23.02 50.93 -26.12
C GLY A 407 -24.18 51.19 -27.09
N PRO A 408 -25.36 50.63 -26.83
CA PRO A 408 -26.50 50.73 -27.72
C PRO A 408 -26.97 52.17 -27.92
N ALA A 409 -27.34 52.55 -29.15
CA ALA A 409 -27.67 53.92 -29.53
C ALA A 409 -29.02 54.45 -28.98
N THR A 410 -29.90 53.59 -28.44
CA THR A 410 -31.28 53.95 -28.04
C THR A 410 -31.55 53.70 -26.56
N TRP A 411 -32.25 54.65 -25.93
CA TRP A 411 -32.70 54.60 -24.53
C TRP A 411 -34.11 53.98 -24.42
N PRO A 412 -34.45 53.24 -23.35
CA PRO A 412 -33.63 52.88 -22.19
C PRO A 412 -32.73 51.66 -22.44
N GLN A 413 -31.50 51.73 -21.93
CA GLN A 413 -30.49 50.69 -22.14
C GLN A 413 -30.56 49.63 -21.03
N THR A 414 -31.00 48.42 -21.36
CA THR A 414 -31.11 47.29 -20.42
C THR A 414 -30.02 46.24 -20.60
N LEU A 415 -29.28 46.28 -21.73
CA LEU A 415 -28.23 45.33 -22.09
C LEU A 415 -27.13 46.04 -22.86
N PHE A 416 -25.90 45.87 -22.37
CA PHE A 416 -24.69 46.40 -22.97
C PHE A 416 -23.94 45.24 -23.64
N PRO A 417 -23.59 45.30 -24.94
CA PRO A 417 -22.77 44.27 -25.56
C PRO A 417 -21.34 44.36 -24.99
N GLY A 418 -21.08 43.63 -23.92
CA GLY A 418 -19.75 43.64 -23.30
C GLY A 418 -18.68 43.00 -24.19
N VAL A 419 -17.43 43.43 -23.99
CA VAL A 419 -16.26 42.72 -24.52
C VAL A 419 -16.11 41.40 -23.75
N ALA A 420 -16.19 40.28 -24.46
CA ALA A 420 -15.65 39.03 -23.94
C ALA A 420 -14.12 39.07 -24.07
N THR A 421 -13.41 39.21 -22.96
CA THR A 421 -11.94 39.09 -22.93
C THR A 421 -11.54 37.62 -22.77
N PRO A 422 -10.35 37.20 -23.23
CA PRO A 422 -9.78 35.92 -22.81
C PRO A 422 -9.60 35.89 -21.29
N ASN A 423 -9.93 34.77 -20.65
CA ASN A 423 -9.73 34.59 -19.22
C ASN A 423 -8.24 34.68 -18.88
N LEU A 424 -7.89 35.45 -17.85
CA LEU A 424 -6.53 35.41 -17.31
C LEU A 424 -6.42 34.25 -16.32
N ALA A 425 -5.58 33.26 -16.63
CA ALA A 425 -5.32 32.14 -15.73
C ALA A 425 -4.46 32.60 -14.56
N VAL A 426 -5.03 32.61 -13.35
CA VAL A 426 -4.29 32.87 -12.12
C VAL A 426 -3.83 31.54 -11.51
N SER A 427 -2.52 31.35 -11.40
CA SER A 427 -1.90 30.15 -10.82
C SER A 427 -0.86 30.55 -9.77
N GLY A 428 -0.59 29.66 -8.81
CA GLY A 428 0.42 29.88 -7.77
C GLY A 428 -0.12 30.40 -6.43
N VAL A 429 -1.44 30.57 -6.31
CA VAL A 429 -2.10 30.81 -5.00
C VAL A 429 -2.28 29.45 -4.30
N PRO A 430 -1.69 29.23 -3.11
CA PRO A 430 -1.85 27.97 -2.39
C PRO A 430 -3.31 27.66 -2.02
N ALA A 431 -3.69 26.39 -2.08
CA ALA A 431 -5.03 25.96 -1.65
C ALA A 431 -5.25 26.29 -0.17
N GLY A 432 -6.37 26.94 0.16
CA GLY A 432 -6.68 27.38 1.53
C GLY A 432 -6.02 28.70 1.96
N ALA A 433 -5.29 29.39 1.07
CA ALA A 433 -4.76 30.72 1.36
C ALA A 433 -5.89 31.74 1.64
N THR A 434 -5.71 32.56 2.66
CA THR A 434 -6.59 33.71 2.92
C THR A 434 -6.10 34.90 2.10
N ILE A 435 -6.95 35.42 1.20
CA ILE A 435 -6.62 36.62 0.42
C ILE A 435 -6.80 37.86 1.29
N THR A 436 -5.69 38.54 1.58
CA THR A 436 -5.68 39.74 2.45
C THR A 436 -5.65 41.06 1.67
N GLY A 437 -5.35 41.00 0.37
CA GLY A 437 -5.35 42.16 -0.51
C GLY A 437 -5.44 41.75 -1.97
N MET A 438 -5.90 42.67 -2.81
CA MET A 438 -5.92 42.52 -4.27
C MET A 438 -5.66 43.87 -4.92
N SER A 439 -4.90 43.86 -6.02
CA SER A 439 -4.75 45.04 -6.86
C SER A 439 -4.79 44.71 -8.35
N VAL A 440 -5.20 45.69 -9.14
CA VAL A 440 -5.41 45.62 -10.59
C VAL A 440 -4.76 46.83 -11.24
N LYS A 441 -3.69 46.62 -12.01
CA LYS A 441 -2.92 47.68 -12.70
C LYS A 441 -3.27 47.92 -14.18
N LEU A 442 -3.89 49.05 -14.50
CA LEU A 442 -4.40 49.41 -15.82
C LEU A 442 -3.41 50.24 -16.63
N ASN A 443 -3.30 49.90 -17.92
CA ASN A 443 -2.70 50.75 -18.95
C ASN A 443 -3.70 50.77 -20.10
N LEU A 444 -4.54 51.80 -20.20
CA LEU A 444 -5.68 51.80 -21.10
C LEU A 444 -5.82 53.15 -21.78
N THR A 445 -5.88 53.12 -23.11
CA THR A 445 -6.13 54.30 -23.94
C THR A 445 -7.56 54.30 -24.46
N HIS A 446 -8.24 55.43 -24.33
CA HIS A 446 -9.59 55.62 -24.86
C HIS A 446 -9.82 57.09 -25.21
N THR A 447 -10.60 57.36 -26.27
CA THR A 447 -10.86 58.74 -26.70
C THR A 447 -11.59 59.53 -25.61
N TYR A 448 -12.54 58.91 -24.90
CA TYR A 448 -13.24 59.48 -23.75
C TYR A 448 -13.34 58.45 -22.64
N ILE A 449 -12.39 58.40 -21.70
CA ILE A 449 -12.46 57.39 -20.63
C ILE A 449 -13.70 57.58 -19.74
N ALA A 450 -14.31 58.79 -19.72
CA ALA A 450 -15.58 59.12 -19.07
C ALA A 450 -16.77 58.22 -19.45
N ASP A 451 -16.62 57.50 -20.55
CA ASP A 451 -17.65 56.68 -21.13
C ASP A 451 -17.50 55.19 -20.80
N MET A 452 -16.49 54.82 -20.00
CA MET A 452 -16.15 53.43 -19.70
C MET A 452 -16.76 52.91 -18.40
N VAL A 453 -16.91 51.59 -18.34
CA VAL A 453 -17.20 50.86 -17.10
C VAL A 453 -16.17 49.75 -17.00
N ILE A 454 -15.58 49.56 -15.81
CA ILE A 454 -14.49 48.60 -15.60
C ILE A 454 -14.87 47.64 -14.47
N VAL A 455 -14.84 46.35 -14.79
CA VAL A 455 -15.23 45.29 -13.85
C VAL A 455 -14.19 44.18 -13.80
N LEU A 456 -14.15 43.47 -12.68
CA LEU A 456 -13.36 42.26 -12.47
C LEU A 456 -14.29 41.09 -12.14
N LYS A 457 -14.23 40.01 -12.93
CA LYS A 457 -14.95 38.76 -12.66
C LYS A 457 -14.02 37.72 -12.06
N ALA A 458 -14.38 37.19 -10.90
CA ALA A 458 -13.65 36.14 -10.22
C ALA A 458 -14.03 34.74 -10.72
N PRO A 459 -13.17 33.70 -10.51
CA PRO A 459 -13.46 32.32 -10.90
C PRO A 459 -14.73 31.72 -10.27
N ASN A 460 -15.14 32.23 -9.12
CA ASN A 460 -16.40 31.86 -8.45
C ASN A 460 -17.64 32.47 -9.10
N GLY A 461 -17.49 33.23 -10.19
CA GLY A 461 -18.57 33.85 -10.94
C GLY A 461 -18.97 35.25 -10.43
N ASN A 462 -18.47 35.69 -9.28
CA ASN A 462 -18.76 37.02 -8.75
C ASN A 462 -18.12 38.11 -9.60
N VAL A 463 -18.80 39.26 -9.74
CA VAL A 463 -18.28 40.41 -10.46
C VAL A 463 -18.19 41.61 -9.52
N PHE A 464 -17.06 42.29 -9.59
CA PHE A 464 -16.71 43.43 -8.77
C PHE A 464 -16.44 44.65 -9.65
N ASN A 465 -17.11 45.78 -9.39
CA ASN A 465 -16.88 47.00 -10.14
C ASN A 465 -15.61 47.69 -9.62
N LEU A 466 -14.64 47.87 -10.50
CA LEU A 466 -13.45 48.65 -10.22
C LEU A 466 -13.70 50.14 -10.48
N ASP A 467 -14.50 50.43 -11.52
CA ASP A 467 -15.00 51.76 -11.89
C ASP A 467 -16.39 51.61 -12.52
N ALA A 468 -17.40 52.27 -11.95
CA ALA A 468 -18.81 52.06 -12.33
C ALA A 468 -19.49 53.28 -12.94
N VAL A 469 -19.03 54.50 -12.61
CA VAL A 469 -19.68 55.75 -13.01
C VAL A 469 -18.64 56.83 -13.23
N ILE A 470 -18.26 57.02 -14.50
CA ILE A 470 -17.22 57.97 -14.86
C ILE A 470 -17.77 59.35 -15.22
N ASN A 471 -18.76 59.85 -14.47
CA ASN A 471 -19.19 61.25 -14.63
C ASN A 471 -18.08 62.26 -14.22
N ARG A 472 -16.91 61.78 -13.80
CA ARG A 472 -15.85 62.56 -13.14
C ARG A 472 -14.41 62.23 -13.54
N THR A 473 -14.12 61.21 -14.38
CA THR A 473 -12.74 60.95 -14.80
C THR A 473 -12.48 61.40 -16.23
N GLY A 474 -12.01 62.64 -16.37
CA GLY A 474 -11.32 63.22 -17.54
C GLY A 474 -12.06 63.27 -18.90
N GLY A 475 -11.92 64.40 -19.61
CA GLY A 475 -12.37 64.55 -21.00
C GLY A 475 -11.44 63.86 -22.03
N ALA A 476 -11.48 64.29 -23.29
CA ALA A 476 -10.70 63.66 -24.35
C ALA A 476 -9.18 63.59 -24.04
N GLY A 477 -8.57 62.42 -24.22
CA GLY A 477 -7.12 62.20 -23.99
C GLY A 477 -6.73 61.81 -22.55
N ALA A 478 -7.70 61.58 -21.67
CA ALA A 478 -7.51 61.20 -20.28
C ALA A 478 -7.16 59.70 -20.07
N ASN A 479 -6.02 59.21 -20.55
CA ASN A 479 -5.71 57.77 -20.49
C ASN A 479 -5.38 57.26 -19.07
N PHE A 480 -5.55 55.95 -18.85
CA PHE A 480 -5.01 55.22 -17.69
C PHE A 480 -3.58 54.78 -17.99
N VAL A 481 -2.60 55.23 -17.21
CA VAL A 481 -1.19 54.87 -17.39
C VAL A 481 -0.64 54.40 -16.07
N ASN A 482 -0.30 53.11 -15.98
CA ASN A 482 0.14 52.45 -14.75
C ASN A 482 -0.79 52.70 -13.55
N THR A 483 -2.08 52.90 -13.79
CA THR A 483 -3.09 53.16 -12.77
C THR A 483 -3.33 51.89 -11.98
N VAL A 484 -3.23 51.89 -10.65
CA VAL A 484 -3.51 50.71 -9.82
C VAL A 484 -4.82 50.94 -9.09
N ILE A 485 -5.77 50.00 -9.20
CA ILE A 485 -6.97 49.96 -8.37
C ILE A 485 -6.75 48.86 -7.33
N SER A 486 -6.73 49.20 -6.04
CA SER A 486 -6.29 48.29 -4.98
C SER A 486 -7.24 48.31 -3.78
N SER A 487 -7.38 47.15 -3.12
CA SER A 487 -8.06 47.05 -1.81
C SER A 487 -7.38 47.87 -0.71
N ALA A 488 -6.12 48.30 -0.93
CA ALA A 488 -5.39 49.21 -0.05
C ALA A 488 -5.42 50.68 -0.52
N GLY A 489 -6.02 50.96 -1.68
CA GLY A 489 -6.19 52.33 -2.18
C GLY A 489 -7.21 53.08 -1.35
N THR A 490 -6.97 54.38 -1.11
CA THR A 490 -7.87 55.26 -0.34
C THR A 490 -8.41 56.43 -1.16
N THR A 491 -7.73 56.81 -2.23
CA THR A 491 -8.13 57.90 -3.13
C THR A 491 -9.07 57.37 -4.20
N LEU A 492 -10.28 57.94 -4.35
CA LEU A 492 -11.20 57.56 -5.42
C LEU A 492 -10.67 58.01 -6.79
N LEU A 493 -10.98 57.25 -7.84
CA LEU A 493 -10.65 57.60 -9.23
C LEU A 493 -11.21 58.98 -9.63
N SER A 494 -12.41 59.31 -9.16
CA SER A 494 -13.06 60.62 -9.36
C SER A 494 -12.32 61.81 -8.73
N ALA A 495 -11.38 61.57 -7.82
CA ALA A 495 -10.53 62.59 -7.21
C ALA A 495 -9.16 62.71 -7.90
N GLY A 496 -8.85 61.83 -8.86
CA GLY A 496 -7.61 61.88 -9.65
C GLY A 496 -7.71 62.81 -10.85
N ALA A 497 -6.55 63.16 -11.41
CA ALA A 497 -6.44 63.96 -12.63
C ALA A 497 -5.79 63.14 -13.77
N PRO A 498 -6.19 63.36 -15.04
CA PRO A 498 -5.58 62.69 -16.18
C PRO A 498 -4.19 63.26 -16.55
N PRO A 499 -3.28 62.43 -17.10
CA PRO A 499 -3.37 60.98 -17.23
C PRO A 499 -3.37 60.31 -15.85
N TYR A 500 -4.27 59.34 -15.66
CA TYR A 500 -4.45 58.70 -14.36
C TYR A 500 -3.23 57.83 -14.06
N THR A 501 -2.46 58.25 -13.06
CA THR A 501 -1.24 57.57 -12.59
C THR A 501 -1.32 57.43 -11.07
N GLY A 502 -0.96 56.27 -10.53
CA GLY A 502 -0.99 56.01 -9.07
C GLY A 502 -2.05 55.01 -8.62
N THR A 503 -2.19 54.86 -7.30
CA THR A 503 -3.06 53.85 -6.66
C THR A 503 -4.35 54.47 -6.15
N PHE A 504 -5.48 53.91 -6.59
CA PHE A 504 -6.83 54.36 -6.28
C PHE A 504 -7.63 53.26 -5.56
N ALA A 505 -8.60 53.69 -4.76
CA ALA A 505 -9.64 52.83 -4.22
C ALA A 505 -10.59 52.42 -5.35
N PRO A 506 -11.08 51.17 -5.36
CA PRO A 506 -12.20 50.80 -6.23
C PRO A 506 -13.45 51.61 -5.84
N ASP A 507 -14.31 51.90 -6.82
CA ASP A 507 -15.56 52.64 -6.60
C ASP A 507 -16.51 51.95 -5.59
N ALA A 508 -16.33 50.64 -5.37
CA ALA A 508 -16.83 49.83 -4.25
C ALA A 508 -18.05 50.36 -3.46
N ALA A 509 -19.14 50.70 -4.14
CA ALA A 509 -20.39 51.02 -3.48
C ALA A 509 -21.21 49.74 -3.28
N GLY A 510 -21.26 49.25 -2.05
CA GLY A 510 -22.19 48.21 -1.57
C GLY A 510 -23.65 48.67 -1.51
N ALA A 511 -24.13 49.45 -2.47
CA ALA A 511 -25.52 49.89 -2.53
C ALA A 511 -25.98 49.93 -3.99
N THR A 512 -27.20 49.46 -4.22
CA THR A 512 -28.02 49.80 -5.38
C THR A 512 -27.69 51.21 -5.89
N PHE A 513 -27.15 51.31 -7.11
CA PHE A 513 -26.86 52.59 -7.72
C PHE A 513 -28.15 53.14 -8.36
N VAL A 514 -28.47 54.39 -8.05
CA VAL A 514 -29.57 55.14 -8.66
C VAL A 514 -28.99 56.25 -9.53
N ALA A 515 -29.22 56.17 -10.83
CA ALA A 515 -28.99 57.27 -11.76
C ALA A 515 -30.28 57.58 -12.52
N ALA A 516 -30.61 58.88 -12.61
CA ALA A 516 -31.80 59.37 -13.31
C ALA A 516 -33.12 58.65 -12.94
N GLY A 517 -33.28 58.28 -11.66
CA GLY A 517 -34.53 57.72 -11.13
C GLY A 517 -34.69 56.20 -11.24
N PHE A 518 -33.66 55.44 -11.62
CA PHE A 518 -33.73 53.97 -11.70
C PHE A 518 -32.62 53.25 -10.93
N THR A 519 -32.98 52.09 -10.38
CA THR A 519 -32.11 51.21 -9.58
C THR A 519 -31.60 50.04 -10.43
N PHE A 520 -30.27 49.89 -10.55
CA PHE A 520 -29.67 48.81 -11.35
C PHE A 520 -29.22 47.62 -10.46
N PRO A 521 -29.64 46.38 -10.76
CA PRO A 521 -29.10 45.18 -10.10
C PRO A 521 -27.82 44.66 -10.77
N TRP A 522 -27.00 43.98 -9.97
CA TRP A 522 -25.66 43.44 -10.27
C TRP A 522 -25.61 42.48 -11.48
N ARG A 523 -25.48 43.02 -12.70
CA ARG A 523 -24.89 42.33 -13.86
C ARG A 523 -24.07 43.33 -14.68
N SER A 524 -22.79 43.04 -14.79
CA SER A 524 -21.72 43.86 -15.34
C SER A 524 -21.55 43.74 -16.86
N TYR A 525 -21.21 44.85 -17.53
CA TYR A 525 -20.59 44.88 -18.86
C TYR A 525 -19.65 46.10 -18.96
N ILE A 526 -18.49 45.94 -19.63
CA ILE A 526 -17.60 47.04 -20.06
C ILE A 526 -18.18 47.60 -21.37
N THR A 527 -18.54 48.89 -21.41
CA THR A 527 -19.00 49.56 -22.64
C THR A 527 -18.59 51.02 -22.69
N CYS A 528 -18.45 51.54 -23.91
CA CYS A 528 -18.25 52.96 -24.24
C CYS A 528 -19.60 53.63 -24.55
N ARG A 529 -19.89 54.83 -24.03
CA ARG A 529 -20.93 55.73 -24.56
C ARG A 529 -20.43 56.58 -25.74
N LEU A 530 -21.04 56.36 -26.91
CA LEU A 530 -21.12 57.21 -28.12
C LEU A 530 -19.85 57.94 -28.65
N HIS A 531 -19.55 57.58 -29.91
CA HIS A 531 -18.75 58.26 -30.93
C HIS A 531 -17.21 58.17 -30.82
N THR A 532 -16.72 57.09 -31.45
CA THR A 532 -15.55 56.94 -32.35
C THR A 532 -14.49 55.94 -31.88
N LYS A 533 -14.19 55.03 -32.82
CA LYS A 533 -13.30 53.87 -32.80
C LYS A 533 -12.13 53.98 -31.81
N CYS A 534 -12.03 53.01 -30.89
CA CYS A 534 -10.91 52.86 -29.97
C CYS A 534 -10.35 51.42 -29.97
N SER A 535 -9.03 51.32 -30.00
CA SER A 535 -8.23 50.10 -29.80
C SER A 535 -7.63 50.09 -28.40
N LEU A 536 -7.80 49.00 -27.66
CA LEU A 536 -7.09 48.75 -26.42
C LEU A 536 -5.63 48.38 -26.71
N ILE A 537 -4.69 48.97 -25.98
CA ILE A 537 -3.36 48.42 -25.78
C ILE A 537 -3.20 48.24 -24.27
N GLN A 538 -3.32 46.97 -23.82
CA GLN A 538 -2.88 46.41 -22.52
C GLN A 538 -3.86 46.44 -21.30
N TRP A 539 -3.80 45.40 -20.44
CA TRP A 539 -4.48 45.27 -19.13
C TRP A 539 -3.67 44.25 -18.24
N PRO A 540 -3.95 43.95 -16.95
CA PRO A 540 -3.01 44.21 -15.83
C PRO A 540 -2.06 43.12 -15.34
N LEU A 541 -1.13 43.59 -14.49
CA LEU A 541 -0.53 42.88 -13.34
C LEU A 541 -1.60 42.63 -12.26
N PHE A 542 -1.70 41.39 -11.79
CA PHE A 542 -2.28 41.01 -10.49
C PHE A 542 -1.24 41.19 -9.37
N SER A 543 -1.64 41.59 -8.17
CA SER A 543 -0.87 41.29 -6.95
C SER A 543 -1.87 40.87 -5.87
N ALA A 544 -1.90 39.59 -5.52
CA ALA A 544 -2.55 39.09 -4.31
C ALA A 544 -1.54 39.08 -3.17
#